data_AF-A0A7S3M836-F1
#
_entry.id   AF-A0A7S3M836-F1
#
_cell.length_a   1.000
_cell.length_b   1.000
_cell.length_c   1.000
_cell.angle_alpha   90.00
_cell.angle_beta   90.00
_cell.angle_gamma   90.00
#
_symmetry.space_group_name_H-M   'P 1'
#
loop_
_entity.id
_entity.type
_entity.pdbx_description
1 polymer ?
#
loop_
_entity_poly.entity_id
_entity_poly.type
_entity_poly.pdbx_seq_one_letter_code
_entity_poly.pdbx_strand_id
1 'polypeptide(L)'
;NIPSKINKGQVEIQNDHLLLKKGDKVGQSEAALLSKLNIKPFTYGMVLKMVYDAGSIYTPEVLDMTDQDILNKFLNGLRNVAATGLSISFPTTAAVPHLVINAYKNILSIAVATEVTFKRAEK
;
A
#
# COMPACT_ATOMS: atom_id res chain seq x y z
N ASN A 1 -27.86 -9.41 13.11
CA ASN A 1 -28.55 -8.74 14.23
C ASN A 1 -28.24 -7.25 14.14
N ILE A 2 -29.18 -6.40 13.70
CA ILE A 2 -28.95 -4.96 13.53
C ILE A 2 -29.57 -4.22 14.74
N PRO A 3 -28.79 -3.44 15.51
CA PRO A 3 -29.32 -2.67 16.63
C PRO A 3 -30.27 -1.59 16.10
N SER A 4 -31.56 -1.76 16.36
CA SER A 4 -32.61 -0.83 15.96
C SER A 4 -33.43 -0.40 17.16
N LYS A 5 -33.88 0.86 17.16
CA LYS A 5 -34.74 1.43 18.19
C LYS A 5 -35.89 2.18 17.52
N ILE A 6 -37.08 2.12 18.12
CA ILE A 6 -38.23 2.87 17.64
C ILE A 6 -38.12 4.30 18.17
N ASN A 7 -38.10 5.27 17.26
CA ASN A 7 -38.09 6.69 17.57
C ASN A 7 -39.25 7.37 16.83
N LYS A 8 -40.13 8.06 17.56
CA LYS A 8 -41.32 8.74 17.00
C LYS A 8 -42.18 7.87 16.06
N GLY A 9 -42.30 6.56 16.35
CA GLY A 9 -43.09 5.61 15.56
C GLY A 9 -42.40 5.07 14.30
N GLN A 10 -41.15 5.44 14.04
CA GLN A 10 -40.33 4.90 12.96
C GLN A 10 -39.18 4.05 13.52
N VAL A 11 -38.78 3.01 12.77
CA VAL A 11 -37.66 2.14 13.15
C VAL A 11 -36.36 2.78 12.66
N GLU A 12 -35.49 3.16 13.58
CA GLU A 12 -34.21 3.81 13.30
C GLU A 12 -33.04 2.89 13.68
N ILE A 13 -32.01 2.84 12.84
CA ILE A 13 -30.75 2.10 13.12
C ILE A 13 -29.86 3.03 13.93
N GLN A 14 -29.44 2.61 15.13
CA GLN A 14 -28.71 3.50 16.04
C GLN A 14 -27.24 3.69 15.65
N ASN A 15 -26.56 2.60 15.29
CA ASN A 15 -25.13 2.57 15.02
C ASN A 15 -24.85 1.72 13.78
N ASP A 16 -23.79 2.08 13.05
CA ASP A 16 -23.27 1.27 11.97
C ASP A 16 -22.81 -0.09 12.50
N HIS A 17 -23.25 -1.16 11.83
CA HIS A 17 -22.92 -2.52 12.20
C HIS A 17 -22.50 -3.32 10.96
N LEU A 18 -21.36 -4.01 11.06
CA LEU A 18 -20.88 -4.90 10.00
C LEU A 18 -21.79 -6.13 9.92
N LEU A 19 -22.57 -6.22 8.85
CA LEU A 19 -23.53 -7.32 8.66
C LEU A 19 -22.88 -8.66 8.34
N LEU A 20 -21.91 -8.66 7.41
CA LEU A 20 -21.27 -9.87 6.88
C LEU A 20 -19.79 -9.58 6.60
N LYS A 21 -18.92 -10.58 6.75
CA LYS A 21 -17.52 -10.50 6.29
C LYS A 21 -17.39 -11.12 4.91
N LYS A 22 -16.29 -10.79 4.22
CA LYS A 22 -15.95 -11.40 2.94
C LYS A 22 -15.81 -12.91 3.11
N GLY A 23 -16.64 -13.69 2.42
CA GLY A 23 -16.63 -15.16 2.45
C GLY A 23 -17.80 -15.79 3.22
N ASP A 24 -18.55 -15.00 4.00
CA ASP A 24 -19.73 -15.51 4.71
C ASP A 24 -20.90 -15.69 3.73
N LYS A 25 -21.68 -16.75 3.93
CA LYS A 25 -22.90 -16.99 3.15
C LYS A 25 -24.00 -16.02 3.59
N VAL A 26 -24.64 -15.37 2.62
CA VAL A 26 -25.75 -14.45 2.87
C VAL A 26 -26.99 -15.25 3.28
N GLY A 27 -27.55 -15.00 4.47
CA GLY A 27 -28.81 -15.58 4.92
C GLY A 27 -30.03 -14.93 4.25
N GLN A 28 -31.15 -15.67 4.17
CA GLN A 28 -32.39 -15.15 3.57
C GLN A 28 -32.92 -13.90 4.28
N SER A 29 -32.87 -13.88 5.62
CA SER A 29 -33.37 -12.74 6.42
C SER A 29 -32.56 -11.47 6.19
N GLU A 30 -31.24 -11.59 6.00
CA GLU A 30 -30.33 -10.46 5.76
C GLU A 30 -30.51 -9.88 4.35
N ALA A 31 -30.64 -10.74 3.34
CA ALA A 31 -30.91 -10.33 1.96
C ALA A 31 -32.27 -9.60 1.83
N ALA A 32 -33.31 -10.14 2.48
CA ALA A 32 -34.64 -9.53 2.46
C ALA A 32 -34.64 -8.15 3.16
N LEU A 33 -33.91 -8.01 4.26
CA LEU A 33 -33.82 -6.73 4.99
C LEU A 33 -33.03 -5.68 4.21
N LEU A 34 -31.88 -6.05 3.62
CA LEU A 34 -31.09 -5.15 2.75
C LEU A 34 -31.89 -4.69 1.52
N SER A 35 -32.70 -5.58 0.93
CA SER A 35 -33.59 -5.22 -0.17
C SER A 35 -34.66 -4.21 0.24
N LYS A 36 -35.26 -4.35 1.44
CA LYS A 36 -36.23 -3.39 1.99
C LYS A 36 -35.61 -2.04 2.34
N LEU A 37 -34.34 -2.02 2.76
CA LEU A 37 -33.57 -0.79 3.00
C LEU A 37 -33.01 -0.18 1.70
N ASN A 38 -33.24 -0.82 0.55
CA ASN A 38 -32.72 -0.43 -0.77
C ASN A 38 -31.17 -0.32 -0.83
N ILE A 39 -30.47 -1.09 -0.01
CA ILE A 39 -29.00 -1.15 0.02
C ILE A 39 -28.55 -2.31 -0.88
N LYS A 40 -27.74 -2.00 -1.89
CA LYS A 40 -27.21 -2.98 -2.87
C LYS A 40 -25.68 -3.04 -2.76
N PRO A 41 -25.13 -3.93 -1.93
CA PRO A 41 -23.69 -3.94 -1.62
C PRO A 41 -22.83 -4.65 -2.68
N PHE A 42 -23.43 -5.30 -3.67
CA PHE A 42 -22.72 -6.07 -4.70
C PHE A 42 -22.99 -5.51 -6.09
N THR A 43 -21.92 -5.36 -6.86
CA THR A 43 -21.99 -5.13 -8.30
C THR A 43 -21.96 -6.49 -9.01
N TYR A 44 -22.97 -6.76 -9.82
CA TYR A 44 -22.98 -7.95 -10.67
C TYR A 44 -22.28 -7.64 -12.00
N GLY A 45 -21.38 -8.53 -12.40
CA GLY A 45 -20.61 -8.40 -13.63
C GLY A 45 -19.92 -9.71 -13.98
N MET A 46 -19.27 -9.74 -15.14
CA MET A 46 -18.46 -10.88 -15.54
C MET A 46 -17.16 -10.91 -14.73
N VAL A 47 -16.94 -11.98 -13.99
CA VAL A 47 -15.68 -12.21 -13.30
C VAL A 47 -14.74 -12.91 -14.27
N LEU A 48 -13.70 -12.20 -14.72
CA LEU A 48 -12.65 -12.77 -15.55
C LEU A 48 -11.93 -13.87 -14.77
N LYS A 49 -11.78 -15.06 -15.35
CA LYS A 49 -11.01 -16.15 -14.76
C LYS A 49 -9.61 -16.25 -15.36
N MET A 50 -9.52 -16.20 -16.68
CA MET A 50 -8.28 -16.21 -17.43
C MET A 50 -8.52 -15.49 -18.76
N VAL A 51 -7.48 -14.83 -19.26
CA VAL A 51 -7.48 -14.20 -20.58
C VAL A 51 -6.37 -14.82 -21.41
N TYR A 52 -6.68 -15.26 -22.61
CA TYR A 52 -5.68 -15.72 -23.57
C TYR A 52 -5.44 -14.60 -24.59
N ASP A 53 -4.18 -14.20 -24.76
CA ASP A 53 -3.79 -13.23 -25.76
C ASP A 53 -2.40 -13.56 -26.34
N ALA A 54 -2.31 -13.57 -27.67
CA ALA A 54 -1.12 -13.82 -28.47
C ALA A 54 -0.21 -14.99 -28.00
N GLY A 55 -0.80 -16.13 -27.60
CA GLY A 55 -0.04 -17.31 -27.15
C GLY A 55 0.29 -17.33 -25.65
N SER A 56 -0.08 -16.28 -24.91
CA SER A 56 0.12 -16.18 -23.46
C SER A 56 -1.21 -16.25 -22.72
N ILE A 57 -1.19 -16.86 -21.53
CA ILE A 57 -2.36 -16.94 -20.64
C ILE A 57 -2.12 -15.98 -19.46
N TYR A 58 -3.01 -15.03 -19.29
CA TYR A 58 -2.99 -14.03 -18.23
C TYR A 58 -4.03 -14.36 -17.16
N THR A 59 -3.61 -14.30 -15.90
CA THR A 59 -4.51 -14.33 -14.75
C THR A 59 -5.07 -12.92 -14.49
N PRO A 60 -6.23 -12.81 -13.81
CA PRO A 60 -6.84 -11.51 -13.49
C PRO A 60 -5.93 -10.60 -12.68
N GLU A 61 -5.07 -11.19 -11.84
CA GLU A 61 -4.09 -10.46 -11.02
C GLU A 61 -3.09 -9.63 -11.83
N VAL A 62 -2.74 -10.10 -13.04
CA VAL A 62 -1.83 -9.36 -13.93
C VAL A 62 -2.56 -8.16 -14.56
N LEU A 63 -3.87 -8.29 -14.78
CA LEU A 63 -4.71 -7.23 -15.33
C LEU A 63 -5.06 -6.16 -14.28
N ASP A 64 -5.17 -6.54 -13.02
CA ASP A 64 -5.48 -5.64 -11.89
C ASP A 64 -4.24 -4.87 -11.37
N MET A 65 -3.15 -4.78 -12.14
CA MET A 65 -1.94 -4.08 -11.73
C MET A 65 -2.09 -2.57 -11.88
N THR A 66 -1.78 -1.82 -10.82
CA THR A 66 -1.83 -0.35 -10.86
C THR A 66 -0.48 0.24 -11.26
N ASP A 67 -0.48 1.45 -11.83
CA ASP A 67 0.76 2.19 -12.15
C ASP A 67 1.65 2.40 -10.92
N GLN A 68 1.03 2.55 -9.74
CA GLN A 68 1.74 2.70 -8.48
C GLN A 68 2.54 1.44 -8.12
N ASP A 69 2.01 0.26 -8.40
CA ASP A 69 2.71 -1.01 -8.15
C ASP A 69 3.96 -1.15 -9.02
N ILE A 70 3.87 -0.70 -10.28
CA ILE A 70 4.99 -0.68 -11.22
C ILE A 70 6.06 0.30 -10.75
N LEU A 71 5.66 1.52 -10.37
CA LEU A 71 6.57 2.54 -9.85
C LEU A 71 7.29 2.07 -8.59
N ASN A 72 6.56 1.44 -7.66
CA ASN A 72 7.15 0.93 -6.42
C ASN A 72 8.20 -0.17 -6.68
N LYS A 73 7.90 -1.11 -7.59
CA LYS A 73 8.88 -2.14 -8.00
C LYS A 73 10.12 -1.51 -8.64
N PHE A 74 9.93 -0.52 -9.51
CA PHE A 74 11.04 0.18 -10.16
C PHE A 74 11.91 0.94 -9.15
N LEU A 75 11.31 1.69 -8.23
CA LEU A 75 12.01 2.40 -7.18
C LEU A 75 12.79 1.46 -6.27
N ASN A 76 12.24 0.29 -5.94
CA ASN A 76 12.95 -0.73 -5.17
C ASN A 76 14.15 -1.29 -5.94
N GLY A 77 14.03 -1.52 -7.25
CA GLY A 77 15.16 -1.88 -8.10
C GLY A 77 16.26 -0.83 -8.07
N LEU A 78 15.90 0.45 -8.25
CA LEU A 78 16.85 1.56 -8.22
C LEU A 78 17.56 1.68 -6.88
N ARG A 79 16.84 1.53 -5.77
CA ARG A 79 17.41 1.52 -4.41
C ARG A 79 18.42 0.40 -4.23
N ASN A 80 18.12 -0.80 -4.72
CA ASN A 80 19.04 -1.94 -4.61
C ASN A 80 20.34 -1.69 -5.40
N VAL A 81 20.24 -1.13 -6.62
CA VAL A 81 21.41 -0.79 -7.43
C VAL A 81 22.23 0.33 -6.78
N ALA A 82 21.59 1.38 -6.28
CA ALA A 82 22.26 2.47 -5.58
C ALA A 82 22.96 1.97 -4.30
N ALA A 83 22.30 1.10 -3.52
CA ALA A 83 22.88 0.48 -2.33
C ALA A 83 24.08 -0.40 -2.67
N THR A 84 24.00 -1.17 -3.75
CA THR A 84 25.11 -2.02 -4.22
C THR A 84 26.31 -1.16 -4.65
N GLY A 85 26.06 -0.10 -5.43
CA GLY A 85 27.10 0.85 -5.84
C GLY A 85 27.79 1.54 -4.66
N LEU A 86 27.00 1.92 -3.63
CA LEU A 86 27.51 2.48 -2.39
C LEU A 86 28.41 1.48 -1.63
N SER A 87 27.99 0.22 -1.50
CA SER A 87 28.77 -0.82 -0.82
C SER A 87 30.11 -1.13 -1.51
N ILE A 88 30.13 -1.11 -2.85
CA ILE A 88 31.35 -1.36 -3.64
C ILE A 88 32.23 -0.10 -3.74
N SER A 89 31.76 1.05 -3.25
CA SER A 89 32.41 2.35 -3.41
C SER A 89 32.64 2.73 -4.89
N PHE A 90 31.76 2.24 -5.77
CA PHE A 90 31.84 2.53 -7.20
C PHE A 90 30.98 3.76 -7.53
N PRO A 91 31.54 4.82 -8.12
CA PRO A 91 30.84 6.08 -8.34
C PRO A 91 29.90 6.00 -9.55
N THR A 92 28.70 5.47 -9.34
CA THR A 92 27.58 5.60 -10.30
C THR A 92 26.83 6.91 -10.07
N THR A 93 26.13 7.43 -11.08
CA THR A 93 25.36 8.68 -10.98
C THR A 93 24.39 8.71 -9.79
N ALA A 94 23.80 7.56 -9.45
CA ALA A 94 22.92 7.42 -8.30
C ALA A 94 23.68 7.28 -6.96
N ALA A 95 24.87 6.68 -6.95
CA ALA A 95 25.63 6.42 -5.72
C ALA A 95 26.53 7.61 -5.30
N VAL A 96 27.00 8.44 -6.23
CA VAL A 96 27.93 9.56 -5.96
C VAL A 96 27.45 10.48 -4.84
N PRO A 97 26.19 10.97 -4.83
CA PRO A 97 25.71 11.82 -3.73
C PRO A 97 25.75 11.10 -2.37
N HIS A 98 25.40 9.80 -2.36
CA HIS A 98 25.41 8.99 -1.14
C HIS A 98 26.83 8.73 -0.61
N LEU A 99 27.81 8.54 -1.50
CA LEU A 99 29.21 8.35 -1.13
C LEU A 99 29.79 9.60 -0.45
N VAL A 100 29.56 10.78 -1.02
CA VAL A 100 30.05 12.05 -0.46
C VAL A 100 29.43 12.32 0.92
N ILE A 101 28.12 12.09 1.07
CA ILE A 101 27.42 12.27 2.35
C ILE A 101 27.94 11.28 3.40
N ASN A 102 28.20 10.02 3.03
CA ASN A 102 28.73 9.04 3.98
C ASN A 102 30.16 9.36 4.42
N ALA A 103 31.02 9.79 3.51
CA ALA A 103 32.36 10.26 3.86
C ALA A 103 32.28 11.45 4.85
N TYR A 104 31.36 12.39 4.60
CA TYR A 104 31.11 13.50 5.51
C TYR A 104 30.61 13.04 6.88
N LYS A 105 29.64 12.11 6.94
CA LYS A 105 29.12 11.53 8.19
C LYS A 105 30.21 10.86 9.01
N ASN A 106 31.17 10.16 8.37
CA ASN A 106 32.28 9.51 9.07
C ASN A 106 33.25 10.52 9.71
N ILE A 107 33.52 11.64 9.05
CA ILE A 107 34.36 12.71 9.60
C ILE A 107 33.62 13.42 10.75
N LEU A 108 32.32 13.67 10.56
CA LEU A 108 31.47 14.29 11.57
C LEU A 108 31.35 13.40 12.83
N SER A 109 31.20 12.08 12.68
CA SER A 109 31.11 11.17 13.83
C SER A 109 32.39 11.16 14.67
N ILE A 110 33.56 11.25 14.02
CA ILE A 110 34.85 11.39 14.72
C ILE A 110 34.90 12.72 15.48
N ALA A 111 34.53 13.83 14.84
CA ALA A 111 34.56 15.15 15.48
C ALA A 111 33.59 15.26 16.68
N VAL A 112 32.41 14.63 16.58
CA VAL A 112 31.46 14.55 17.70
C VAL A 112 32.04 13.72 18.86
N ALA A 113 32.77 12.65 18.57
CA ALA A 113 33.36 11.79 19.60
C ALA A 113 34.59 12.42 20.28
N THR A 114 35.34 13.29 19.60
CA THR A 114 36.58 13.90 20.10
C THR A 114 36.44 15.35 20.57
N GLU A 115 35.22 15.92 20.52
CA GLU A 115 34.91 17.33 20.82
C GLU A 115 35.73 18.36 20.00
N VAL A 116 36.36 17.92 18.91
CA VAL A 116 37.13 18.79 18.01
C VAL A 116 36.17 19.49 17.05
N THR A 117 36.10 20.82 17.14
CA THR A 117 35.28 21.64 16.24
C THR A 117 36.01 21.91 14.91
N PHE A 118 35.27 21.82 13.80
CA PHE A 118 35.72 22.30 12.49
C PHE A 118 34.60 23.11 11.83
N LYS A 119 34.95 24.03 10.93
CA LYS A 119 34.03 25.00 10.29
C LYS A 119 32.76 24.41 9.65
N ARG A 120 32.75 23.11 9.33
CA ARG A 120 31.60 22.38 8.78
C ARG A 120 30.86 21.52 9.82
N ALA A 121 31.48 21.21 10.97
CA ALA A 121 30.81 20.56 12.12
C ALA A 121 30.16 21.56 13.08
N GLU A 122 30.49 22.84 12.98
CA GLU A 122 29.73 23.90 13.63
C GLU A 122 28.37 24.04 12.94
N LYS A 123 27.33 24.26 13.77
CA LYS A 123 25.91 24.17 13.45
C LYS A 123 25.47 24.87 12.16
#